data_AF-A0A109UZX6-F1
#
_entry.id   AF-A0A109UZX6-F1
#
_cell.length_a   1.000
_cell.length_b   1.000
_cell.length_c   1.000
_cell.angle_alpha   90.00
_cell.angle_beta   90.00
_cell.angle_gamma   90.00
#
_symmetry.space_group_name_H-M   'P 1'
#
loop_
_entity.id
_entity.type
_entity.pdbx_description
1 polymer ?
#
loop_
_entity_poly.entity_id
_entity_poly.type
_entity_poly.pdbx_seq_one_letter_code
_entity_poly.pdbx_strand_id
1 'polypeptide(L)'
;MVVLNPNNWHWVDRNTIEWTKEYMNRFNTWEVEDEGKRFQVTSVSSVQGDSNVSQRKGKVICYFDLALIFGVRAVNSGDDEEETGTVSVNEFAHDEIDFEITCSGFTKHTDIVKNSFVPKLREELLKYQDALIKEHSNSVQHAI
;
A
#
# COMPACT_ATOMS: atom_id res chain seq x y z
N MET A 1 -24.53 14.95 -23.61
CA MET A 1 -25.33 15.33 -22.43
C MET A 1 -24.47 15.10 -21.20
N VAL A 2 -24.21 16.16 -20.45
CA VAL A 2 -23.47 16.10 -19.19
C VAL A 2 -24.48 15.77 -18.09
N VAL A 3 -24.20 14.75 -17.27
CA VAL A 3 -25.10 14.32 -16.19
C VAL A 3 -24.70 15.08 -14.94
N LEU A 4 -25.30 16.25 -14.74
CA LEU A 4 -25.11 17.04 -13.53
C LEU A 4 -25.59 16.20 -12.32
N ASN A 5 -24.80 16.11 -11.24
CA ASN A 5 -25.22 15.52 -9.96
C ASN A 5 -25.59 16.63 -8.96
N PRO A 6 -26.74 17.32 -9.15
CA PRO A 6 -27.12 18.45 -8.31
C PRO A 6 -27.22 18.00 -6.84
N ASN A 7 -26.61 18.78 -5.95
CA ASN A 7 -26.51 18.52 -4.51
C ASN A 7 -25.81 17.22 -4.11
N ASN A 8 -25.14 16.53 -5.05
CA ASN A 8 -24.39 15.32 -4.78
C ASN A 8 -25.23 14.19 -4.15
N TRP A 9 -26.49 14.07 -4.60
CA TRP A 9 -27.47 13.09 -4.11
C TRP A 9 -27.33 11.71 -4.77
N HIS A 10 -26.76 11.64 -5.97
CA HIS A 10 -26.41 10.36 -6.59
C HIS A 10 -25.06 9.89 -6.07
N TRP A 11 -25.02 8.63 -5.63
CA TRP A 11 -23.78 7.98 -5.24
C TRP A 11 -22.87 7.87 -6.47
N VAL A 12 -21.71 8.52 -6.41
CA VAL A 12 -20.62 8.30 -7.38
C VAL A 12 -19.64 7.35 -6.72
N ASP A 13 -19.50 6.16 -7.28
CA ASP A 13 -18.48 5.19 -6.90
C ASP A 13 -17.49 5.01 -8.05
N ARG A 14 -16.20 5.06 -7.74
CA ARG A 14 -15.10 4.85 -8.69
C ARG A 14 -14.25 3.72 -8.17
N ASN A 15 -14.17 2.65 -8.95
CA ASN A 15 -13.21 1.58 -8.70
C ASN A 15 -11.80 2.10 -9.01
N THR A 16 -10.90 2.00 -8.03
CA THR A 16 -9.52 2.48 -8.07
C THR A 16 -8.50 1.35 -7.98
N ILE A 17 -8.90 0.10 -8.18
CA ILE A 17 -8.01 -1.07 -8.06
C ILE A 17 -6.86 -1.04 -9.07
N GLU A 18 -7.07 -0.52 -10.28
CA GLU A 18 -5.99 -0.41 -11.28
C GLU A 18 -4.92 0.61 -10.83
N TRP A 19 -5.35 1.80 -10.39
CA TRP A 19 -4.46 2.79 -9.83
C TRP A 19 -3.74 2.28 -8.58
N THR A 20 -4.44 1.50 -7.74
CA THR A 20 -3.86 0.87 -6.54
C THR A 20 -2.71 -0.07 -6.91
N LYS A 21 -2.90 -0.90 -7.94
CA LYS A 21 -1.83 -1.79 -8.45
C LYS A 21 -0.64 -1.00 -8.97
N GLU A 22 -0.89 0.09 -9.69
CA GLU A 22 0.18 0.99 -10.17
C GLU A 22 0.91 1.69 -9.01
N TYR A 23 0.18 2.14 -8.00
CA TYR A 23 0.73 2.76 -6.80
C TYR A 23 1.62 1.77 -6.05
N MET A 24 1.13 0.55 -5.80
CA MET A 24 1.88 -0.49 -5.11
C MET A 24 3.11 -0.92 -5.91
N ASN A 25 3.08 -0.90 -7.25
CA ASN A 25 4.25 -1.20 -8.08
C ASN A 25 5.43 -0.23 -7.89
N ARG A 26 5.21 0.96 -7.32
CA ARG A 26 6.30 1.89 -6.97
C ARG A 26 7.19 1.33 -5.87
N PHE A 27 6.68 0.39 -5.07
CA PHE A 27 7.47 -0.28 -4.04
C PHE A 27 8.54 -1.20 -4.65
N ASN A 28 8.49 -1.59 -5.93
CA ASN A 28 9.54 -2.42 -6.57
C ASN A 28 10.94 -1.79 -6.54
N THR A 29 11.06 -0.48 -6.32
CA THR A 29 12.33 0.23 -6.19
C THR A 29 12.53 0.81 -4.79
N TRP A 30 11.70 0.40 -3.83
CA TRP A 30 11.75 0.93 -2.47
C TRP A 30 12.86 0.22 -1.68
N GLU A 31 13.79 1.02 -1.19
CA GLU A 31 14.92 0.58 -0.39
C GLU A 31 14.94 1.29 0.96
N VAL A 32 15.41 0.57 1.96
CA VAL A 32 15.49 1.03 3.32
C VAL A 32 16.87 0.67 3.86
N GLU A 33 17.58 1.67 4.37
CA GLU A 33 18.83 1.46 5.11
C GLU A 33 18.61 1.79 6.59
N ASP A 34 19.18 0.97 7.46
CA ASP A 34 19.03 1.06 8.91
C ASP A 34 20.29 0.53 9.62
N GLU A 35 21.13 1.43 10.13
CA GLU A 35 22.34 1.06 10.90
C GLU A 35 23.22 -0.02 10.24
N GLY A 36 23.42 0.06 8.92
CA GLY A 36 24.20 -0.91 8.15
C GLY A 36 23.41 -2.14 7.68
N LYS A 37 22.10 -2.23 7.95
CA LYS A 37 21.20 -3.19 7.33
C LYS A 37 20.53 -2.54 6.13
N ARG A 38 20.47 -3.24 5.00
CA ARG A 38 19.80 -2.80 3.78
C ARG A 38 18.68 -3.76 3.45
N PHE A 39 17.49 -3.22 3.22
CA PHE A 39 16.32 -3.97 2.78
C PHE A 39 15.86 -3.38 1.46
N GLN A 40 15.54 -4.22 0.49
CA GLN A 40 15.03 -3.81 -0.81
C GLN A 40 13.82 -4.65 -1.16
N VAL A 41 12.71 -4.00 -1.53
CA VAL A 41 11.59 -4.72 -2.15
C VAL A 41 12.01 -5.06 -3.57
N THR A 42 12.08 -6.35 -3.88
CA THR A 42 12.49 -6.86 -5.20
C THR A 42 11.32 -6.96 -6.16
N SER A 43 10.12 -7.24 -5.64
CA SER A 43 8.92 -7.37 -6.46
C SER A 43 7.65 -7.20 -5.63
N VAL A 44 6.60 -6.69 -6.25
CA VAL A 44 5.22 -6.71 -5.73
C VAL A 44 4.56 -7.91 -6.37
N SER A 45 4.49 -9.02 -5.65
CA SER A 45 4.03 -10.30 -6.18
C SER A 45 2.51 -10.37 -6.35
N SER A 46 1.76 -9.71 -5.45
CA SER A 46 0.30 -9.73 -5.50
C SER A 46 -0.29 -8.48 -4.86
N VAL A 47 -1.31 -7.93 -5.53
CA VAL A 47 -2.19 -6.87 -5.01
C VAL A 47 -3.61 -7.32 -5.35
N GLN A 48 -4.32 -7.82 -4.35
CA GLN A 48 -5.68 -8.35 -4.46
C GLN A 48 -6.61 -7.63 -3.49
N GLY A 49 -7.91 -7.70 -3.76
CA GLY A 49 -8.94 -7.05 -2.96
C GLY A 49 -9.65 -5.93 -3.73
N ASP A 50 -10.24 -5.00 -2.99
CA ASP A 50 -11.02 -3.89 -3.51
C ASP A 50 -10.50 -2.54 -3.02
N SER A 51 -10.68 -1.54 -3.87
CA SER A 51 -10.24 -0.17 -3.63
C SER A 51 -11.18 0.74 -4.40
N ASN A 52 -11.83 1.63 -3.68
CA ASN A 52 -12.84 2.51 -4.21
C ASN A 52 -12.74 3.91 -3.59
N VAL A 53 -13.07 4.90 -4.40
CA VAL A 53 -13.24 6.28 -3.96
C VAL A 53 -14.63 6.75 -4.34
N SER A 54 -15.31 7.37 -3.38
CA SER A 54 -16.68 7.83 -3.54
C SER A 54 -16.85 9.25 -3.01
N GLN A 55 -17.91 9.93 -3.45
CA GLN A 55 -18.30 11.21 -2.89
C GLN A 55 -19.65 11.09 -2.19
N ARG A 56 -19.69 11.47 -0.92
CA ARG A 56 -20.90 11.45 -0.10
C ARG A 56 -21.06 12.78 0.61
N LYS A 57 -22.21 13.44 0.41
CA LYS A 57 -22.53 14.75 1.04
C LYS A 57 -21.43 15.82 0.80
N GLY A 58 -20.85 15.84 -0.39
CA GLY A 58 -19.78 16.78 -0.74
C GLY A 58 -18.39 16.43 -0.21
N LYS A 59 -18.25 15.35 0.58
CA LYS A 59 -16.96 14.85 1.06
C LYS A 59 -16.51 13.66 0.21
N VAL A 60 -15.23 13.63 -0.12
CA VAL A 60 -14.60 12.46 -0.73
C VAL A 60 -14.30 11.46 0.39
N ILE A 61 -14.69 10.22 0.17
CA ILE A 61 -14.43 9.09 1.07
C ILE A 61 -13.74 8.00 0.25
N CYS A 62 -12.86 7.23 0.88
CA CYS A 62 -12.29 6.03 0.31
C CYS A 62 -12.69 4.83 1.16
N TYR A 63 -12.69 3.66 0.56
CA TYR A 63 -12.72 2.39 1.27
C TYR A 63 -11.92 1.40 0.42
N PHE A 64 -11.11 0.61 1.11
CA PHE A 64 -10.27 -0.38 0.50
C PHE A 64 -10.08 -1.52 1.48
N ASP A 65 -9.91 -2.71 0.95
CA ASP A 65 -9.50 -3.93 1.63
C ASP A 65 -8.55 -4.64 0.67
N LEU A 66 -7.27 -4.70 1.04
CA LEU A 66 -6.21 -5.17 0.17
C LEU A 66 -5.38 -6.27 0.83
N ALA A 67 -5.17 -7.35 0.08
CA ALA A 67 -4.15 -8.35 0.37
C ALA A 67 -2.91 -8.08 -0.51
N LEU A 68 -1.78 -7.83 0.15
CA LEU A 68 -0.53 -7.40 -0.47
C LEU A 68 0.58 -8.43 -0.22
N ILE A 69 1.36 -8.75 -1.25
CA ILE A 69 2.53 -9.64 -1.14
C ILE A 69 3.72 -8.97 -1.82
N PHE A 70 4.81 -8.83 -1.07
CA PHE A 70 6.07 -8.22 -1.49
C PHE A 70 7.21 -9.24 -1.38
N GLY A 71 8.02 -9.39 -2.43
CA GLY A 71 9.33 -10.01 -2.35
C GLY A 71 10.33 -9.01 -1.80
N VAL A 72 11.10 -9.41 -0.79
CA VAL A 72 12.05 -8.54 -0.08
C VAL A 72 13.40 -9.22 0.03
N ARG A 73 14.46 -8.47 -0.26
CA ARG A 73 15.86 -8.83 -0.13
C ARG A 73 16.44 -8.08 1.06
N ALA A 74 17.02 -8.81 2.00
CA ALA A 74 17.66 -8.28 3.20
C ALA A 74 19.17 -8.57 3.15
N VAL A 75 19.97 -7.55 3.41
CA VAL A 75 21.43 -7.60 3.47
C VAL A 75 21.87 -6.96 4.77
N ASN A 76 22.75 -7.61 5.51
CA ASN A 76 23.33 -7.07 6.73
C ASN A 76 24.81 -6.76 6.49
N SER A 77 25.28 -5.52 6.69
CA SER A 77 26.68 -5.16 6.40
C SER A 77 27.70 -5.96 7.23
N GLY A 78 27.28 -6.61 8.33
CA GLY A 78 28.14 -7.48 9.12
C GLY A 78 28.26 -8.92 8.62
N ASP A 79 27.38 -9.34 7.71
CA ASP A 79 27.27 -10.71 7.21
C ASP A 79 27.07 -10.58 5.70
N ASP A 80 28.09 -10.85 4.88
CA ASP A 80 28.05 -10.74 3.40
C ASP A 80 26.96 -11.67 2.76
N GLU A 81 26.20 -12.38 3.59
CA GLU A 81 25.06 -13.21 3.22
C GLU A 81 23.77 -12.38 3.07
N GLU A 82 23.30 -12.40 1.84
CA GLU A 82 21.99 -11.93 1.45
C GLU A 82 20.92 -12.99 1.63
N GLU A 83 19.75 -12.57 2.09
CA GLU A 83 18.58 -13.43 2.18
C GLU A 83 17.37 -12.78 1.50
N THR A 84 16.67 -13.58 0.70
CA THR A 84 15.42 -13.17 0.07
C THR A 84 14.26 -13.87 0.73
N GLY A 85 13.21 -13.12 1.04
CA GLY A 85 11.97 -13.65 1.57
C GLY A 85 10.77 -12.88 1.05
N THR A 86 9.62 -13.16 1.65
CA THR A 86 8.34 -12.58 1.29
C THR A 86 7.73 -11.91 2.50
N VAL A 87 7.22 -10.70 2.31
CA VAL A 87 6.45 -9.95 3.30
C VAL A 87 5.02 -9.81 2.79
N SER A 88 4.06 -10.26 3.58
CA SER A 88 2.64 -10.28 3.22
C SER A 88 1.79 -9.53 4.22
N VAL A 89 0.82 -8.77 3.72
CA VAL A 89 -0.22 -8.10 4.47
C VAL A 89 -1.54 -8.71 4.03
N ASN A 90 -2.19 -9.47 4.91
CA ASN A 90 -3.41 -10.21 4.53
C ASN A 90 -4.64 -9.31 4.48
N GLU A 91 -4.69 -8.31 5.36
CA GLU A 91 -5.81 -7.38 5.52
C GLU A 91 -5.23 -5.99 5.72
N PHE A 92 -5.19 -5.21 4.64
CA PHE A 92 -4.87 -3.79 4.66
C PHE A 92 -6.15 -3.02 4.34
N ALA A 93 -6.88 -2.64 5.38
CA ALA A 93 -8.19 -2.02 5.28
C ALA A 93 -8.19 -0.54 5.67
N HIS A 94 -9.22 0.17 5.21
CA HIS A 94 -9.43 1.58 5.56
C HIS A 94 -9.62 1.78 7.08
N ASP A 95 -9.02 2.85 7.61
CA ASP A 95 -9.01 3.23 9.03
C ASP A 95 -8.35 2.21 9.99
N GLU A 96 -7.72 1.16 9.46
CA GLU A 96 -6.88 0.25 10.24
C GLU A 96 -5.40 0.66 10.18
N ILE A 97 -4.86 1.03 11.34
CA ILE A 97 -3.46 1.44 11.48
C ILE A 97 -2.59 0.26 11.95
N ASP A 98 -3.20 -0.70 12.64
CA ASP A 98 -2.53 -1.86 13.22
C ASP A 98 -2.92 -3.15 12.50
N PHE A 99 -2.49 -3.26 11.24
CA PHE A 99 -2.67 -4.46 10.42
C PHE A 99 -1.48 -5.43 10.56
N GLU A 100 -1.75 -6.73 10.51
CA GLU A 100 -0.70 -7.75 10.64
C GLU A 100 0.18 -7.83 9.38
N ILE A 101 1.50 -7.77 9.59
CA ILE A 101 2.50 -7.96 8.54
C ILE A 101 3.28 -9.24 8.85
N THR A 102 3.13 -10.25 7.99
CA THR A 102 3.81 -11.54 8.12
C THR A 102 5.05 -11.58 7.24
N CYS A 103 6.14 -12.17 7.75
CA CYS A 103 7.39 -12.37 7.03
C CYS A 103 7.67 -13.86 6.90
N SER A 104 7.98 -14.33 5.70
CA SER A 104 8.25 -15.74 5.38
C SER A 104 9.51 -15.86 4.51
N GLY A 105 10.22 -17.00 4.57
CA GLY A 105 11.39 -17.26 3.73
C GLY A 105 12.71 -16.70 4.24
N PHE A 106 12.68 -15.95 5.34
CA PHE A 106 13.88 -15.54 6.07
C PHE A 106 14.25 -16.61 7.11
N THR A 107 15.55 -16.86 7.30
CA THR A 107 16.08 -17.79 8.29
C THR A 107 16.91 -17.01 9.33
N LYS A 108 17.96 -16.33 8.89
CA LYS A 108 18.86 -15.55 9.77
C LYS A 108 18.38 -14.12 9.95
N HIS A 109 17.76 -13.54 8.91
CA HIS A 109 17.42 -12.10 8.89
C HIS A 109 15.97 -11.81 9.31
N THR A 110 15.23 -12.82 9.81
CA THR A 110 13.81 -12.66 10.20
C THR A 110 13.59 -11.55 11.22
N ASP A 111 14.39 -11.51 12.29
CA ASP A 111 14.22 -10.53 13.37
C ASP A 111 14.56 -9.11 12.91
N ILE A 112 15.56 -8.94 12.04
CA ILE A 112 15.92 -7.61 11.53
C ILE A 112 14.87 -7.09 10.54
N VAL A 113 14.28 -7.96 9.72
CA VAL A 113 13.18 -7.59 8.82
C VAL A 113 11.98 -7.14 9.66
N LYS A 114 11.60 -7.91 10.69
CA LYS A 114 10.47 -7.57 11.56
C LYS A 114 10.67 -6.28 12.36
N ASN A 115 11.89 -5.99 12.83
CA ASN A 115 12.13 -4.84 13.70
C ASN A 115 12.53 -3.56 12.95
N SER A 116 13.23 -3.67 11.80
CA SER A 116 13.72 -2.49 11.06
C SER A 116 12.93 -2.21 9.78
N PHE A 117 12.53 -3.24 9.03
CA PHE A 117 11.86 -3.06 7.74
C PHE A 117 10.34 -2.93 7.86
N VAL A 118 9.70 -3.83 8.62
CA VAL A 118 8.23 -3.85 8.78
C VAL A 118 7.65 -2.53 9.29
N PRO A 119 8.24 -1.85 10.30
CA PRO A 119 7.70 -0.56 10.76
C PRO A 119 7.75 0.52 9.66
N LYS A 120 8.85 0.60 8.92
CA LYS A 120 9.01 1.55 7.80
C LYS A 120 8.05 1.22 6.66
N LEU A 121 7.82 -0.06 6.38
CA LEU A 121 6.86 -0.49 5.36
C LEU A 121 5.44 -0.08 5.77
N ARG A 122 5.08 -0.28 7.05
CA ARG A 122 3.80 0.16 7.59
C ARG A 122 3.62 1.67 7.44
N GLU A 123 4.61 2.47 7.83
CA GLU A 123 4.56 3.93 7.67
C GLU A 123 4.35 4.35 6.20
N GLU A 124 5.01 3.68 5.26
CA GLU A 124 4.87 3.96 3.83
C GLU A 124 3.50 3.52 3.28
N LEU A 125 2.98 2.37 3.73
CA LEU A 125 1.63 1.91 3.39
C LEU A 125 0.56 2.85 3.93
N LEU A 126 0.71 3.42 5.12
CA LEU A 126 -0.27 4.37 5.68
C LEU A 126 -0.42 5.64 4.84
N LYS A 127 0.59 6.00 4.03
CA LYS A 127 0.50 7.14 3.09
C LYS A 127 -0.39 6.85 1.88
N TYR A 128 -0.67 5.57 1.60
CA TYR A 128 -1.55 5.16 0.49
C TYR A 128 -2.93 5.81 0.59
N GLN A 129 -3.53 5.86 1.78
CA GLN A 129 -4.87 6.43 1.96
C GLN A 129 -4.92 7.91 1.55
N ASP A 130 -3.95 8.71 1.98
CA ASP A 130 -3.85 10.12 1.60
C ASP A 130 -3.61 10.27 0.09
N ALA A 131 -2.72 9.46 -0.48
CA ALA A 131 -2.42 9.47 -1.91
C ALA A 131 -3.66 9.11 -2.76
N LEU A 132 -4.43 8.10 -2.33
CA LEU A 132 -5.64 7.64 -2.99
C LEU A 132 -6.70 8.75 -3.02
N ILE A 133 -6.96 9.39 -1.87
CA ILE A 133 -7.89 10.50 -1.79
C ILE A 133 -7.39 11.67 -2.64
N LYS A 134 -6.10 12.03 -2.55
CA LYS A 134 -5.53 13.17 -3.26
C LYS A 134 -5.64 13.01 -4.78
N GLU A 135 -5.28 11.84 -5.31
CA GLU A 135 -5.37 11.58 -6.75
C GLU A 135 -6.82 11.63 -7.26
N HIS A 136 -7.73 10.94 -6.56
CA HIS A 136 -9.09 10.78 -7.06
C HIS A 136 -10.04 11.90 -6.62
N SER A 137 -9.66 12.74 -5.66
CA SER A 137 -10.49 13.86 -5.16
C SER A 137 -11.00 14.76 -6.29
N ASN A 138 -10.13 15.15 -7.22
CA ASN A 138 -10.50 15.98 -8.37
C ASN A 138 -11.44 15.26 -9.34
N SER A 139 -11.24 13.95 -9.54
CA SER A 139 -12.03 13.12 -10.47
C SER A 139 -13.46 12.87 -9.99
N VAL A 140 -13.68 12.82 -8.67
CA VAL A 140 -15.03 12.67 -8.11
C VAL A 140 -15.69 14.02 -7.83
N GLN A 141 -14.91 15.10 -7.59
CA GLN A 141 -15.44 16.45 -7.39
C GLN A 141 -15.87 17.16 -8.68
N HIS A 142 -15.24 16.83 -9.82
CA HIS A 142 -15.55 17.41 -11.14
C HIS A 142 -16.27 16.42 -12.06
N ALA A 143 -17.20 15.63 -11.54
CA ALA A 143 -18.24 15.05 -12.40
C ALA A 143 -19.11 16.20 -12.94
N ILE A 144 -18.54 16.93 -13.90
CA ILE A 144 -19.15 18.07 -14.60
C ILE A 144 -20.22 17.52 -15.50
#